data_AF-A0A2W6SGC9-F1
#
_entry.id   AF-A0A2W6SGC9-F1
#
_cell.length_a   1.000
_cell.length_b   1.000
_cell.length_c   1.000
_cell.angle_alpha   90.00
_cell.angle_beta   90.00
_cell.angle_gamma   90.00
#
_symmetry.space_group_name_H-M   'P 1'
#
loop_
_entity.id
_entity.type
_entity.pdbx_description
1 polymer ?
#
loop_
_entity_poly.entity_id
_entity_poly.type
_entity_poly.pdbx_seq_one_letter_code
_entity_poly.pdbx_strand_id
1 'polypeptide(L)'
;MEAISIRARVSRLLPYLFAAGAYAVMMLLTLVQSRWRVAYWYDSWDQSQYLRSIAAFAAGRLEPGEHWYPLLYPLLEVPFHVLTPHAPFLISGCLYLLLALAGFLRVAAHFDVERLPAALLFIGTTILYPAINVAWVVPWTTTLSAALIWLALGLALDTLAGCARGDARAAIFGCVLAALPIARPGDALVGAVTGAIVCATLVFRDRRWREPWHPARLRS
;
A
#
# COMPACT_ATOMS: atom_id res chain seq x y z
N MET A 1 -23.13 -21.43 18.40
CA MET A 1 -22.82 -20.84 17.07
C MET A 1 -21.96 -19.57 17.13
N GLU A 2 -21.94 -18.82 18.24
CA GLU A 2 -21.16 -17.56 18.38
C GLU A 2 -19.63 -17.73 18.52
N ALA A 3 -19.15 -18.77 19.21
CA ALA A 3 -17.72 -18.96 19.47
C ALA A 3 -16.87 -19.19 18.19
N ILE A 4 -17.48 -19.74 17.13
CA ILE A 4 -16.83 -19.96 15.83
C ILE A 4 -16.60 -18.62 15.10
N SER A 5 -17.48 -17.63 15.30
CA SER A 5 -17.37 -16.29 14.71
C SER A 5 -16.19 -15.51 15.32
N ILE A 6 -15.94 -15.64 16.62
CA ILE A 6 -14.84 -14.93 17.28
C ILE A 6 -13.48 -15.46 16.84
N ARG A 7 -13.27 -16.79 16.84
CA ARG A 7 -11.99 -17.38 16.39
C ARG A 7 -11.65 -17.00 14.96
N ALA A 8 -12.63 -17.01 14.05
CA ALA A 8 -12.44 -16.63 12.66
C ALA A 8 -12.12 -15.14 12.48
N ARG A 9 -12.66 -14.24 13.32
CA ARG A 9 -12.28 -12.82 13.31
C ARG A 9 -10.88 -12.61 13.84
N VAL A 10 -10.53 -13.25 14.95
CA VAL A 10 -9.21 -13.15 15.57
C VAL A 10 -8.13 -13.64 14.60
N SER A 11 -8.34 -14.78 13.94
CA SER A 11 -7.36 -15.30 12.97
C SER A 11 -7.17 -14.38 11.75
N ARG A 12 -8.22 -13.66 11.33
CA ARG A 12 -8.11 -12.66 10.25
C ARG A 12 -7.33 -11.41 10.65
N LEU A 13 -7.44 -10.99 11.91
CA LEU A 13 -6.77 -9.80 12.43
C LEU A 13 -5.33 -10.07 12.87
N LEU A 14 -5.02 -11.31 13.26
CA LEU A 14 -3.72 -11.70 13.80
C LEU A 14 -2.52 -11.27 12.92
N PRO A 15 -2.51 -11.45 11.58
CA PRO A 15 -1.46 -10.92 10.70
C PRO A 15 -1.18 -9.43 10.87
N TYR A 16 -2.24 -8.62 10.98
CA TYR A 16 -2.12 -7.17 11.08
C TYR A 16 -1.60 -6.75 12.45
N LEU A 17 -2.03 -7.44 13.52
CA LEU A 17 -1.52 -7.22 14.86
C LEU A 17 -0.01 -7.53 14.96
N PHE A 18 0.43 -8.63 14.34
CA PHE A 18 1.86 -8.96 14.27
C PHE A 18 2.66 -7.90 13.51
N ALA A 19 2.18 -7.45 12.35
CA ALA A 19 2.87 -6.42 11.58
C ALA A 19 2.91 -5.07 12.30
N ALA A 20 1.80 -4.64 12.90
CA ALA A 20 1.75 -3.42 13.71
C ALA A 20 2.68 -3.50 14.93
N GLY A 21 2.70 -4.64 15.62
CA GLY A 21 3.61 -4.88 16.74
C GLY A 21 5.09 -4.85 16.31
N ALA A 22 5.43 -5.51 15.20
CA ALA A 22 6.77 -5.50 14.65
C ALA A 22 7.21 -4.09 14.23
N TYR A 23 6.31 -3.31 13.61
CA TYR A 23 6.55 -1.91 13.26
C TYR A 23 6.79 -1.05 14.51
N ALA A 24 5.95 -1.21 15.55
CA ALA A 24 6.11 -0.47 16.80
C ALA A 24 7.45 -0.77 17.48
N VAL A 25 7.86 -2.05 17.52
CA VAL A 25 9.18 -2.45 18.04
C VAL A 25 10.31 -1.85 17.21
N MET A 26 10.23 -1.92 15.87
CA MET A 26 11.21 -1.31 14.97
C MET A 26 11.35 0.19 15.24
N MET A 27 10.24 0.92 15.30
CA MET A 27 10.25 2.36 15.55
C MET A 27 10.78 2.72 16.94
N LEU A 28 10.43 1.94 17.97
CA LEU A 28 10.96 2.14 19.32
C LEU A 28 12.49 1.94 19.34
N LEU A 29 12.99 0.89 18.68
CA LEU A 29 14.42 0.63 18.58
C LEU A 29 15.15 1.76 17.83
N THR A 30 14.59 2.25 16.73
CA THR A 30 15.13 3.42 16.02
C THR A 30 15.17 4.65 16.92
N LEU A 31 14.08 4.94 17.64
CA LEU A 31 14.01 6.08 18.54
C LEU A 31 15.07 5.98 19.66
N VAL A 32 15.23 4.80 20.26
CA VAL A 32 16.25 4.54 21.28
C VAL A 32 17.66 4.72 20.70
N GLN A 33 17.94 4.16 19.52
CA GLN A 33 19.23 4.29 18.84
C GLN A 33 19.55 5.74 18.48
N SER A 34 18.55 6.53 18.07
CA SER A 34 18.67 7.96 17.81
C SER A 34 18.77 8.81 19.09
N ARG A 35 18.85 8.18 20.28
CA ARG A 35 18.87 8.81 21.60
C ARG A 35 17.70 9.76 21.83
N TRP A 36 16.51 9.38 21.37
CA TRP A 36 15.30 10.19 21.50
C TRP A 36 15.45 11.59 20.92
N ARG A 37 16.30 11.77 19.91
CA ARG A 37 16.26 12.99 19.12
C ARG A 37 14.96 12.96 18.33
N VAL A 38 13.91 13.53 18.93
CA VAL A 38 12.61 13.83 18.31
C VAL A 38 12.82 14.64 17.01
N ALA A 39 13.97 15.30 16.89
CA ALA A 39 14.46 15.99 15.70
C ALA A 39 14.99 15.07 14.57
N TYR A 40 14.96 13.73 14.69
CA TYR A 40 15.55 12.83 13.68
C TYR A 40 15.07 13.11 12.25
N TRP A 41 13.79 13.49 12.09
CA TRP A 41 13.25 13.90 10.79
C TRP A 41 13.39 15.41 10.53
N TYR A 42 13.52 16.24 11.55
CA TYR A 42 13.69 17.69 11.35
C TYR A 42 15.11 18.06 10.92
N ASP A 43 16.10 17.26 11.31
CA ASP A 43 17.52 17.49 10.99
C ASP A 43 17.88 17.13 9.53
N SER A 44 17.02 16.36 8.85
CA SER A 44 17.19 15.95 7.46
C SER A 44 16.59 16.99 6.51
N TRP A 45 17.35 17.40 5.50
CA TRP A 45 16.85 18.32 4.49
C TRP A 45 15.61 17.76 3.76
N ASP A 46 15.66 16.51 3.28
CA ASP A 46 14.52 15.88 2.60
C ASP A 46 13.27 15.84 3.49
N GLN A 47 13.42 15.39 4.74
CA GLN A 47 12.31 15.27 5.67
C GLN A 47 11.73 16.62 6.08
N SER A 48 12.58 17.64 6.20
CA SER A 48 12.14 19.01 6.47
C SER A 48 11.26 19.57 5.34
N GLN A 49 11.49 19.18 4.08
CA GLN A 49 10.62 19.61 2.97
C GLN A 49 9.25 18.93 3.02
N TYR A 50 9.18 17.65 3.42
CA TYR A 50 7.88 17.00 3.66
C TYR A 50 7.12 17.72 4.78
N LEU A 51 7.77 17.97 5.92
CA LEU A 51 7.16 18.66 7.06
C LEU A 51 6.70 20.08 6.71
N ARG A 52 7.48 20.82 5.91
CA ARG A 52 7.10 22.14 5.39
C ARG A 52 5.83 22.06 4.53
N SER A 53 5.79 21.11 3.59
CA SER A 53 4.62 20.89 2.72
C SER A 53 3.37 20.50 3.52
N ILE A 54 3.53 19.64 4.54
CA ILE A 54 2.43 19.25 5.44
C ILE A 54 1.91 20.47 6.22
N ALA A 55 2.79 21.28 6.79
CA ALA A 55 2.41 22.49 7.50
C ALA A 55 1.75 23.54 6.59
N ALA A 56 2.18 23.64 5.33
CA ALA A 56 1.54 24.48 4.33
C ALA A 56 0.11 23.98 4.03
N PHE A 57 -0.08 22.69 3.76
CA PHE A 57 -1.41 22.13 3.56
C PHE A 57 -2.32 22.29 4.79
N ALA A 58 -1.80 22.08 6.00
CA ALA A 58 -2.54 22.28 7.23
C ALA A 58 -3.01 23.74 7.41
N ALA A 59 -2.24 24.69 6.87
CA ALA A 59 -2.56 26.11 6.86
C ALA A 59 -3.37 26.56 5.63
N GLY A 60 -3.75 25.64 4.72
CA GLY A 60 -4.44 25.98 3.47
C GLY A 60 -3.58 26.72 2.43
N ARG A 61 -2.26 26.68 2.60
CA ARG A 61 -1.27 27.29 1.71
C ARG A 61 -0.95 26.34 0.56
N LEU A 62 -1.05 26.85 -0.68
CA LEU A 62 -0.87 26.09 -1.93
C LEU A 62 0.24 26.67 -2.81
N GLU A 63 1.07 27.57 -2.27
CA GLU A 63 2.16 28.19 -3.02
C GLU A 63 3.17 27.11 -3.47
N PRO A 64 3.54 27.06 -4.76
CA PRO A 64 4.44 26.03 -5.28
C PRO A 64 5.79 25.92 -4.54
N GLY A 65 6.27 27.04 -3.98
CA GLY A 65 7.53 27.07 -3.22
C GLY A 65 7.52 26.33 -1.89
N GLU A 66 6.34 25.94 -1.39
CA GLU A 66 6.18 25.14 -0.16
C GLU A 66 6.14 23.63 -0.45
N HIS A 67 6.01 23.21 -1.71
CA HIS A 67 5.73 21.84 -2.10
C HIS A 67 6.81 21.27 -3.03
N TRP A 68 7.87 20.72 -2.43
CA TRP A 68 9.03 20.17 -3.17
C TRP A 68 8.83 18.76 -3.72
N TYR A 69 7.95 17.97 -3.10
CA TYR A 69 7.70 16.57 -3.43
C TYR A 69 6.28 16.36 -3.96
N PRO A 70 5.99 15.22 -4.60
CA PRO A 70 4.64 14.88 -5.05
C PRO A 70 3.60 15.03 -3.94
N LEU A 71 2.48 15.66 -4.27
CA LEU A 71 1.58 16.28 -3.29
C LEU A 71 0.78 15.29 -2.45
N LEU A 72 0.48 14.10 -2.98
CA LEU A 72 -0.43 13.16 -2.30
C LEU A 72 0.12 12.70 -0.96
N TYR A 73 1.43 12.42 -0.88
CA TYR A 73 2.05 11.97 0.36
C TYR A 73 1.93 13.02 1.48
N PRO A 74 2.50 14.24 1.37
CA PRO A 74 2.36 15.25 2.42
C PRO A 74 0.90 15.64 2.70
N LEU A 75 0.01 15.61 1.71
CA LEU A 75 -1.42 15.89 1.95
C LEU A 75 -2.07 14.85 2.88
N LEU A 76 -1.76 13.56 2.70
CA LEU A 76 -2.27 12.48 3.56
C LEU A 76 -1.70 12.51 4.98
N GLU A 77 -0.58 13.20 5.19
CA GLU A 77 0.05 13.36 6.50
C GLU A 77 -0.55 14.48 7.34
N VAL A 78 -1.36 15.38 6.76
CA VAL A 78 -1.96 16.53 7.46
C VAL A 78 -2.73 16.12 8.72
N PRO A 79 -3.62 15.11 8.72
CA PRO A 79 -4.32 14.70 9.93
C PRO A 79 -3.37 14.24 11.04
N PHE A 80 -2.30 13.54 10.68
CA PHE A 80 -1.34 13.00 11.65
C PHE A 80 -0.36 14.06 12.17
N HIS A 81 -0.11 15.10 11.38
CA HIS A 81 0.60 16.30 11.86
C HIS A 81 -0.19 17.04 12.94
N VAL A 82 -1.52 17.11 12.81
CA VAL A 82 -2.39 17.70 13.83
C VAL A 82 -2.48 16.80 15.07
N LEU A 83 -2.63 15.48 14.89
CA LEU A 83 -2.80 14.54 16.00
C LEU A 83 -1.50 14.26 16.76
N THR A 84 -0.36 14.19 16.06
CA THR A 84 0.93 13.77 16.59
C THR A 84 2.06 14.66 16.03
N PRO A 85 2.13 15.95 16.40
CA PRO A 85 3.07 16.91 15.79
C PRO A 85 4.55 16.54 15.97
N HIS A 86 4.88 15.82 17.04
CA HIS A 86 6.23 15.34 17.33
C HIS A 86 6.60 14.05 16.58
N ALA A 87 5.62 13.34 16.03
CA ALA A 87 5.83 12.07 15.33
C ALA A 87 4.81 11.85 14.19
N PRO A 88 4.66 12.80 13.24
CA PRO A 88 3.54 12.80 12.28
C PRO A 88 3.50 11.55 11.41
N PHE A 89 4.67 10.99 11.08
CA PHE A 89 4.77 9.83 10.19
C PHE A 89 4.60 8.48 10.88
N LEU A 90 4.50 8.44 12.23
CA LEU A 90 4.47 7.17 12.96
C LEU A 90 3.17 6.39 12.68
N ILE A 91 2.03 7.09 12.73
CA ILE A 91 0.72 6.45 12.55
C ILE A 91 0.51 6.12 11.07
N SER A 92 0.76 7.08 10.18
CA SER A 92 0.63 6.89 8.73
C SER A 92 1.57 5.81 8.19
N GLY A 93 2.83 5.78 8.64
CA GLY A 93 3.78 4.73 8.27
C GLY A 93 3.28 3.33 8.64
N CYS A 94 2.69 3.17 9.83
CA CYS A 94 2.03 1.93 10.22
C CYS A 94 0.84 1.60 9.31
N LEU A 95 -0.01 2.58 8.99
CA LEU A 95 -1.16 2.38 8.09
C LEU A 95 -0.71 1.96 6.68
N TYR A 96 0.33 2.57 6.13
CA TYR A 96 0.89 2.20 4.83
C TYR A 96 1.46 0.78 4.86
N LEU A 97 2.14 0.39 5.94
CA LEU A 97 2.63 -0.98 6.10
C LEU A 97 1.48 -2.00 6.15
N LEU A 98 0.41 -1.69 6.87
CA LEU A 98 -0.77 -2.55 6.96
C LEU A 98 -1.51 -2.64 5.61
N LEU A 99 -1.55 -1.56 4.84
CA LEU A 99 -2.08 -1.56 3.48
C LEU A 99 -1.22 -2.40 2.53
N ALA A 100 0.11 -2.27 2.61
CA ALA A 100 1.04 -3.11 1.86
C ALA A 100 0.85 -4.59 2.20
N LEU A 101 0.76 -4.93 3.49
CA LEU A 101 0.46 -6.29 3.95
C LEU A 101 -0.90 -6.76 3.42
N ALA A 102 -1.93 -5.92 3.43
CA ALA A 102 -3.25 -6.29 2.90
C ALA A 102 -3.17 -6.66 1.41
N GLY A 103 -2.43 -5.88 0.61
CA GLY A 103 -2.15 -6.21 -0.78
C GLY A 103 -1.37 -7.51 -0.94
N PHE A 104 -0.28 -7.67 -0.18
CA PHE A 104 0.55 -8.87 -0.16
C PHE A 104 -0.25 -10.14 0.19
N LEU A 105 -1.09 -10.09 1.23
CA LEU A 105 -1.92 -11.23 1.64
C LEU A 105 -2.92 -11.63 0.55
N ARG A 106 -3.41 -10.69 -0.26
CA ARG A 106 -4.26 -11.01 -1.42
C ARG A 106 -3.43 -11.74 -2.47
N VAL A 107 -2.26 -11.21 -2.82
CA VAL A 107 -1.33 -11.87 -3.75
C VAL A 107 -1.03 -13.30 -3.28
N ALA A 108 -0.62 -13.46 -2.02
CA ALA A 108 -0.27 -14.75 -1.43
C ALA A 108 -1.43 -15.77 -1.46
N ALA A 109 -2.67 -15.31 -1.30
CA ALA A 109 -3.86 -16.17 -1.39
C ALA A 109 -4.08 -16.76 -2.81
N HIS A 110 -3.63 -16.08 -3.87
CA HIS A 110 -3.66 -16.64 -5.24
C HIS A 110 -2.59 -17.71 -5.49
N PHE A 111 -1.66 -17.88 -4.55
CA PHE A 111 -0.64 -18.93 -4.54
C PHE A 111 -0.88 -19.97 -3.43
N ASP A 112 -2.10 -20.04 -2.91
CA ASP A 112 -2.51 -20.97 -1.84
C ASP A 112 -1.66 -20.87 -0.56
N VAL A 113 -1.07 -19.70 -0.30
CA VAL A 113 -0.30 -19.46 0.92
C VAL A 113 -1.23 -18.95 2.03
N GLU A 114 -1.21 -19.64 3.17
CA GLU A 114 -1.99 -19.23 4.33
C GLU A 114 -1.59 -17.84 4.86
N ARG A 115 -2.56 -17.12 5.44
CA ARG A 115 -2.40 -15.70 5.83
C ARG A 115 -1.28 -15.47 6.85
N LEU A 116 -1.13 -16.35 7.84
CA LEU A 116 -0.14 -16.17 8.90
C LEU A 116 1.29 -16.42 8.38
N PRO A 117 1.61 -17.54 7.71
CA PRO A 117 2.89 -17.71 7.03
C PRO A 117 3.22 -16.58 6.05
N ALA A 118 2.25 -16.14 5.24
CA ALA A 118 2.43 -15.00 4.34
C ALA A 118 2.79 -13.72 5.10
N ALA A 119 2.12 -13.43 6.22
CA ALA A 119 2.43 -12.26 7.04
C ALA A 119 3.82 -12.33 7.69
N LEU A 120 4.21 -13.51 8.19
CA LEU A 120 5.54 -13.71 8.75
C LEU A 120 6.62 -13.54 7.69
N LEU A 121 6.40 -14.04 6.47
CA LEU A 121 7.29 -13.81 5.33
C LEU A 121 7.39 -12.31 5.01
N PHE A 122 6.25 -11.60 4.92
CA PHE A 122 6.23 -10.16 4.68
C PHE A 122 6.99 -9.39 5.77
N ILE A 123 6.74 -9.68 7.05
CA ILE A 123 7.43 -9.04 8.18
C ILE A 123 8.94 -9.33 8.11
N GLY A 124 9.32 -10.58 7.87
CA GLY A 124 10.72 -11.00 7.79
C GLY A 124 11.48 -10.30 6.67
N THR A 125 10.88 -10.15 5.49
CA THR A 125 11.53 -9.50 4.34
C THR A 125 11.43 -7.98 4.37
N THR A 126 10.41 -7.42 5.03
CA THR A 126 10.10 -5.99 4.95
C THR A 126 10.61 -5.21 6.16
N ILE A 127 10.46 -5.77 7.36
CA ILE A 127 10.80 -5.10 8.63
C ILE A 127 12.16 -5.57 9.15
N LEU A 128 12.42 -6.88 9.09
CA LEU A 128 13.64 -7.44 9.67
C LEU A 128 14.85 -7.34 8.74
N TYR A 129 14.65 -7.14 7.43
CA TYR A 129 15.74 -7.00 6.47
C TYR A 129 16.23 -5.54 6.38
N PRO A 130 17.48 -5.23 6.77
CA PRO A 130 17.94 -3.84 6.92
C PRO A 130 17.90 -3.00 5.65
N ALA A 131 18.10 -3.59 4.47
CA ALA A 131 18.09 -2.81 3.24
C ALA A 131 16.68 -2.35 2.82
N ILE A 132 15.63 -3.06 3.27
CA ILE A 132 14.23 -2.72 2.98
C ILE A 132 13.63 -1.91 4.13
N ASN A 133 14.00 -2.20 5.38
CA ASN A 133 13.36 -1.58 6.54
C ASN A 133 13.55 -0.06 6.61
N VAL A 134 14.65 0.47 6.03
CA VAL A 134 14.92 1.91 5.98
C VAL A 134 13.79 2.66 5.30
N ALA A 135 13.16 2.05 4.30
CA ALA A 135 12.04 2.63 3.58
C ALA A 135 10.78 2.78 4.45
N TRP A 136 10.70 2.12 5.62
CA TRP A 136 9.57 2.18 6.56
C TRP A 136 9.87 3.01 7.81
N VAL A 137 11.15 3.22 8.11
CA VAL A 137 11.63 4.04 9.22
C VAL A 137 11.77 5.51 8.82
N VAL A 138 12.30 5.75 7.61
CA VAL A 138 12.50 7.08 7.07
C VAL A 138 11.28 7.45 6.20
N PRO A 139 10.56 8.54 6.52
CA PRO A 139 9.35 8.90 5.80
C PRO A 139 9.67 9.32 4.37
N TRP A 140 9.22 8.54 3.41
CA TRP A 140 9.41 8.87 2.00
C TRP A 140 8.15 8.51 1.23
N THR A 141 7.96 9.12 0.06
CA THR A 141 6.93 8.72 -0.90
C THR A 141 6.98 7.23 -1.28
N THR A 142 8.12 6.57 -1.08
CA THR A 142 8.27 5.10 -1.25
C THR A 142 7.39 4.30 -0.31
N THR A 143 7.11 4.76 0.93
CA THR A 143 6.23 4.05 1.88
C THR A 143 4.82 3.90 1.32
N LEU A 144 4.21 5.04 0.97
CA LEU A 144 2.88 5.11 0.38
C LEU A 144 2.86 4.39 -0.98
N SER A 145 3.88 4.60 -1.81
CA SER A 145 3.95 3.92 -3.11
C SER A 145 4.02 2.40 -2.97
N ALA A 146 4.83 1.87 -2.05
CA ALA A 146 4.89 0.43 -1.78
C ALA A 146 3.52 -0.13 -1.34
N ALA A 147 2.81 0.61 -0.49
CA ALA A 147 1.44 0.25 -0.08
C ALA A 147 0.47 0.20 -1.27
N LEU A 148 0.50 1.22 -2.12
CA LEU A 148 -0.34 1.31 -3.32
C LEU A 148 0.01 0.21 -4.34
N ILE A 149 1.30 -0.08 -4.57
CA ILE A 149 1.75 -1.13 -5.49
C ILE A 149 1.25 -2.50 -5.03
N TRP A 150 1.48 -2.87 -3.76
CA TRP A 150 1.02 -4.17 -3.25
C TRP A 150 -0.51 -4.28 -3.31
N LEU A 151 -1.22 -3.21 -2.98
CA LEU A 151 -2.68 -3.18 -3.07
C LEU A 151 -3.17 -3.31 -4.52
N ALA A 152 -2.52 -2.62 -5.46
CA ALA A 152 -2.82 -2.71 -6.89
C ALA A 152 -2.63 -4.15 -7.41
N LEU A 153 -1.52 -4.80 -7.06
CA LEU A 153 -1.24 -6.17 -7.47
C LEU A 153 -2.28 -7.16 -6.91
N GLY A 154 -2.62 -7.04 -5.62
CA GLY A 154 -3.65 -7.87 -5.00
C GLY A 154 -5.03 -7.68 -5.63
N LEU A 155 -5.43 -6.43 -5.90
CA LEU A 155 -6.70 -6.11 -6.58
C LEU A 155 -6.72 -6.58 -8.03
N ALA A 156 -5.59 -6.49 -8.75
CA ALA A 156 -5.45 -6.98 -10.10
C ALA A 156 -5.69 -8.50 -10.16
N LEU A 157 -5.04 -9.26 -9.28
CA LEU A 157 -5.24 -10.71 -9.22
C LEU A 157 -6.68 -11.10 -8.85
N ASP A 158 -7.28 -10.42 -7.86
CA ASP A 158 -8.69 -10.63 -7.52
C ASP A 158 -9.64 -10.36 -8.70
N THR A 159 -9.31 -9.35 -9.52
CA THR A 159 -10.07 -9.00 -10.72
C THR A 159 -9.93 -10.09 -11.79
N LEU A 160 -8.70 -10.53 -12.05
CA LEU A 160 -8.40 -11.56 -13.05
C LEU A 160 -9.01 -12.92 -12.68
N ALA A 161 -8.99 -13.29 -11.40
CA ALA A 161 -9.62 -14.51 -10.88
C ALA A 161 -11.16 -14.43 -10.90
N GLY A 162 -11.75 -13.26 -11.16
CA GLY A 162 -13.20 -13.04 -11.11
C GLY A 162 -13.75 -12.97 -9.68
N CYS A 163 -12.89 -12.91 -8.67
CA CYS A 163 -13.26 -12.72 -7.26
C CYS A 163 -13.79 -11.31 -7.01
N ALA A 164 -13.37 -10.32 -7.82
CA ALA A 164 -13.76 -8.92 -7.72
C ALA A 164 -14.73 -8.46 -8.83
N ARG A 165 -15.92 -9.07 -8.91
CA ARG A 165 -17.01 -8.57 -9.74
C ARG A 165 -17.72 -7.40 -9.04
N GLY A 166 -17.82 -6.25 -9.71
CA GLY A 166 -18.60 -5.09 -9.28
C GLY A 166 -17.86 -3.76 -9.44
N ASP A 167 -18.62 -2.72 -9.81
CA ASP A 167 -18.12 -1.39 -10.16
C ASP A 167 -17.26 -0.76 -9.05
N ALA A 168 -17.62 -1.00 -7.78
CA ALA A 168 -16.87 -0.47 -6.64
C ALA A 168 -15.43 -1.00 -6.54
N ARG A 169 -15.18 -2.29 -6.84
CA ARG A 169 -13.82 -2.85 -6.75
C ARG A 169 -12.95 -2.41 -7.91
N ALA A 170 -13.54 -2.32 -9.11
CA ALA A 170 -12.87 -1.73 -10.27
C ALA A 170 -12.54 -0.25 -10.04
N ALA A 171 -13.46 0.50 -9.41
CA ALA A 171 -13.21 1.88 -9.02
C ALA A 171 -12.08 2.00 -8.00
N ILE A 172 -12.06 1.17 -6.95
CA ILE A 172 -10.94 1.15 -5.98
C ILE A 172 -9.63 0.84 -6.68
N PHE A 173 -9.58 -0.17 -7.55
CA PHE A 173 -8.38 -0.50 -8.32
C PHE A 173 -7.93 0.68 -9.20
N GLY A 174 -8.84 1.30 -9.95
CA GLY A 174 -8.55 2.49 -10.75
C GLY A 174 -8.03 3.67 -9.90
N CYS A 175 -8.64 3.94 -8.75
CA CYS A 175 -8.18 4.97 -7.81
C CYS A 175 -6.78 4.68 -7.28
N VAL A 176 -6.48 3.42 -6.92
CA VAL A 176 -5.14 3.02 -6.46
C VAL A 176 -4.11 3.22 -7.58
N LEU A 177 -4.42 2.84 -8.82
CA LEU A 177 -3.53 3.06 -9.96
C LEU A 177 -3.33 4.56 -10.25
N ALA A 178 -4.39 5.36 -10.17
CA ALA A 178 -4.32 6.81 -10.38
C ALA A 178 -3.54 7.53 -9.27
N ALA A 179 -3.58 7.01 -8.04
CA ALA A 179 -2.85 7.57 -6.91
C ALA A 179 -1.32 7.38 -7.03
N LEU A 180 -0.84 6.32 -7.69
CA LEU A 180 0.59 6.02 -7.84
C LEU A 180 1.41 7.19 -8.42
N PRO A 181 1.10 7.75 -9.61
CA PRO A 181 1.88 8.86 -10.15
C PRO A 181 1.80 10.13 -9.30
N ILE A 182 0.73 10.31 -8.52
CA ILE A 182 0.55 11.47 -7.63
C ILE A 182 1.33 11.28 -6.32
N ALA A 183 1.47 10.05 -5.84
CA ALA A 183 2.33 9.70 -4.70
C ALA A 183 3.81 9.71 -5.08
N ARG A 184 4.16 9.12 -6.22
CA ARG A 184 5.54 8.97 -6.71
C ARG A 184 5.56 8.74 -8.23
N PRO A 185 5.82 9.78 -9.04
CA PRO A 185 5.81 9.68 -10.51
C PRO A 185 6.67 8.56 -11.10
N GLY A 186 7.80 8.24 -10.47
CA GLY A 186 8.68 7.15 -10.90
C GLY A 186 8.02 5.77 -10.92
N ASP A 187 6.96 5.57 -10.13
CA ASP A 187 6.24 4.30 -10.03
C ASP A 187 5.02 4.24 -10.98
N ALA A 188 4.80 5.28 -11.79
CA ALA A 188 3.71 5.34 -12.78
C ALA A 188 3.76 4.18 -13.78
N LEU A 189 4.97 3.74 -14.15
CA LEU A 189 5.17 2.61 -15.05
C LEU A 189 4.60 1.31 -14.48
N VAL A 190 4.80 1.06 -13.18
CA VAL A 190 4.26 -0.14 -12.50
C VAL A 190 2.73 -0.11 -12.59
N GLY A 191 2.12 1.02 -12.24
CA GLY A 191 0.66 1.17 -12.32
C GLY A 191 0.13 1.00 -13.75
N ALA A 192 0.79 1.59 -14.74
CA ALA A 192 0.41 1.50 -16.14
C ALA A 192 0.48 0.06 -16.67
N VAL A 193 1.56 -0.65 -16.37
CA VAL A 193 1.74 -2.06 -16.78
C VAL A 193 0.69 -2.95 -16.12
N THR A 194 0.48 -2.81 -14.81
CA THR A 194 -0.55 -3.59 -14.09
C THR A 194 -1.94 -3.33 -14.65
N GLY A 195 -2.31 -2.06 -14.86
CA GLY A 195 -3.59 -1.68 -15.45
C GLY A 195 -3.78 -2.22 -16.88
N ALA A 196 -2.74 -2.11 -17.72
CA ALA A 196 -2.77 -2.60 -19.10
C ALA A 196 -2.99 -4.12 -19.16
N ILE A 197 -2.30 -4.90 -18.31
CA ILE A 197 -2.47 -6.36 -18.23
C ILE A 197 -3.91 -6.73 -17.84
N VAL A 198 -4.46 -6.05 -16.82
CA VAL A 198 -5.84 -6.30 -16.39
C VAL A 198 -6.82 -5.97 -17.50
N CYS A 199 -6.73 -4.79 -18.10
CA CYS A 199 -7.59 -4.35 -19.20
C CYS A 199 -7.51 -5.29 -20.40
N ALA A 200 -6.29 -5.63 -20.86
CA ALA A 200 -6.09 -6.55 -21.98
C ALA A 200 -6.76 -7.90 -21.69
N THR A 201 -6.51 -8.48 -20.52
CA THR A 201 -7.06 -9.80 -20.16
C THR A 201 -8.58 -9.78 -20.12
N LEU A 202 -9.19 -8.73 -19.58
CA LEU A 202 -10.65 -8.58 -19.55
C LEU A 202 -11.25 -8.45 -20.96
N VAL A 203 -10.65 -7.63 -21.83
CA VAL A 203 -11.09 -7.45 -23.22
C VAL A 203 -10.99 -8.75 -24.02
N PHE A 204 -9.86 -9.46 -23.92
CA PHE A 204 -9.69 -10.73 -24.65
C PHE A 204 -10.54 -11.87 -24.09
N ARG A 205 -10.82 -11.87 -22.77
CA ARG A 205 -11.74 -12.83 -22.16
C ARG A 205 -13.15 -12.63 -22.70
N ASP A 206 -13.67 -11.41 -22.74
CA ASP A 206 -15.03 -11.13 -23.25
C ASP A 206 -15.17 -11.53 -24.73
N ARG A 207 -14.15 -11.27 -25.55
CA ARG A 207 -14.15 -11.67 -26.97
C ARG A 207 -14.25 -13.18 -27.16
N ARG A 208 -13.53 -13.99 -26.36
CA ARG A 208 -13.62 -15.48 -26.44
C ARG A 208 -15.00 -16.01 -26.08
N TRP A 209 -15.75 -15.34 -25.21
CA TRP A 209 -17.12 -15.75 -24.86
C TRP A 209 -18.17 -15.27 -25.85
N ARG A 210 -17.86 -14.25 -26.66
CA ARG A 210 -18.76 -13.70 -27.69
C ARG A 210 -18.63 -14.35 -29.06
N GLU A 211 -17.58 -15.13 -29.32
CA GLU A 211 -17.56 -15.96 -30.53
C GLU A 211 -18.66 -17.03 -30.41
N PRO A 212 -19.68 -17.03 -31.29
CA PRO A 212 -20.67 -18.09 -31.30
C PRO A 212 -19.92 -19.40 -31.50
N TRP A 213 -20.12 -20.34 -30.60
CA TRP A 213 -19.67 -21.71 -30.79
C TRP A 213 -20.28 -22.20 -32.12
N HIS A 214 -19.49 -22.23 -33.19
CA HIS A 214 -19.90 -22.74 -34.49
C HIS A 214 -19.48 -24.22 -34.57
N PRO A 215 -20.41 -25.19 -34.41
CA PRO A 215 -20.10 -26.62 -34.51
C PRO A 215 -19.57 -27.07 -35.89
N ALA A 216 -19.47 -26.17 -36.87
CA ALA A 216 -19.21 -26.50 -38.27
C ALA A 216 -17.75 -26.82 -38.61
N ARG A 217 -16.79 -26.77 -37.67
CA ARG A 217 -15.35 -26.99 -37.96
C ARG A 217 -14.81 -28.38 -37.56
N LEU A 218 -15.67 -29.35 -37.28
CA LEU A 218 -15.27 -30.73 -36.97
C LEU A 218 -15.72 -31.76 -38.01
N ARG A 219 -16.06 -31.32 -39.23
CA ARG A 219 -16.37 -32.20 -40.36
C ARG A 219 -15.66 -31.71 -41.61
N SER A 220 -14.38 -32.03 -41.73
CA SER A 220 -13.65 -32.11 -43.00
C SER A 220 -12.43 -32.99 -42.79
#